data_AF-A0A920IB94-F1
#
_entry.id   AF-A0A920IB94-F1
#
_cell.length_a   1.000
_cell.length_b   1.000
_cell.length_c   1.000
_cell.angle_alpha   90.00
_cell.angle_beta   90.00
_cell.angle_gamma   90.00
#
_symmetry.space_group_name_H-M   'P 1'
#
loop_
_entity.id
_entity.type
_entity.pdbx_description
1 polymer ?
#
loop_
_entity_poly.entity_id
_entity_poly.type
_entity_poly.pdbx_seq_one_letter_code
_entity_poly.pdbx_strand_id
1 'polypeptide(L)'
;MKDPWGIEFAPFFPGRDTCRTPLVWDANLPNGGFSDANKTWLPIGKKHLKKAALEKVKNDGSTYNKFAQFLSWRKKQPAFMQANEMTQLSGSDRQIIFDRISDQQTLRCCFDFDGLTASFEEI
;
A
#
# COMPACT_ATOMS: atom_id res chain seq x y z
N MET A 1 -1.07 -20.12 -15.95
CA MET A 1 -0.11 -20.24 -14.85
C MET A 1 1.29 -20.29 -15.44
N LYS A 2 2.23 -19.53 -14.88
CA LYS A 2 3.63 -19.38 -15.31
C LYS A 2 4.60 -19.67 -14.16
N ASP A 3 4.21 -19.42 -12.91
CA ASP A 3 5.01 -19.75 -11.74
C ASP A 3 5.24 -21.28 -11.63
N PRO A 4 6.49 -21.78 -11.64
CA PRO A 4 6.77 -23.21 -11.53
C PRO A 4 6.16 -23.85 -10.28
N TRP A 5 6.11 -23.12 -9.16
CA TRP A 5 5.46 -23.60 -7.94
C TRP A 5 3.96 -23.79 -8.10
N GLY A 6 3.29 -22.87 -8.81
CA GLY A 6 1.87 -23.02 -9.09
C GLY A 6 1.64 -24.23 -9.99
N ILE A 7 2.51 -24.44 -10.99
CA ILE A 7 2.41 -25.57 -11.92
C ILE A 7 2.56 -26.90 -11.18
N GLU A 8 3.56 -27.00 -10.29
CA GLU A 8 3.87 -28.24 -9.56
C GLU A 8 2.80 -28.59 -8.51
N PHE A 9 2.29 -27.59 -7.78
CA PHE A 9 1.43 -27.83 -6.61
C PHE A 9 -0.05 -27.52 -6.86
N ALA A 10 -0.46 -27.33 -8.11
CA ALA A 10 -1.87 -27.19 -8.47
C ALA A 10 -2.65 -28.49 -8.23
N PRO A 11 -3.92 -28.42 -7.78
CA PRO A 11 -4.71 -27.22 -7.52
C PRO A 11 -4.57 -26.66 -6.10
N PHE A 12 -3.81 -27.31 -5.21
CA PHE A 12 -3.74 -26.96 -3.79
C PHE A 12 -3.01 -25.65 -3.49
N PHE A 13 -2.06 -25.28 -4.35
CA PHE A 13 -1.34 -24.02 -4.26
C PHE A 13 -1.28 -23.34 -5.63
N PRO A 14 -1.94 -22.18 -5.82
CA PRO A 14 -2.02 -21.53 -7.13
C PRO A 14 -0.74 -20.78 -7.54
N GLY A 15 0.33 -20.84 -6.73
CA GLY A 15 1.54 -20.07 -6.98
C GLY A 15 1.39 -18.58 -6.69
N ARG A 16 2.33 -17.80 -7.23
CA ARG A 16 2.51 -16.36 -6.93
C ARG A 16 2.16 -15.46 -8.11
N ASP A 17 1.70 -16.00 -9.22
CA ASP A 17 1.37 -15.20 -10.41
C ASP A 17 0.31 -14.12 -10.14
N THR A 18 -0.57 -14.35 -9.16
CA THR A 18 -1.66 -13.42 -8.81
C THR A 18 -1.16 -12.06 -8.29
N CYS A 19 0.01 -12.01 -7.64
CA CYS A 19 0.63 -10.74 -7.21
C CYS A 19 1.63 -10.17 -8.22
N ARG A 20 1.80 -10.81 -9.38
CA ARG A 20 2.78 -10.45 -10.42
C ARG A 20 2.14 -9.96 -11.71
N THR A 21 0.82 -9.85 -11.76
CA THR A 21 0.12 -9.32 -12.94
C THR A 21 0.62 -7.92 -13.27
N PRO A 22 0.68 -7.53 -14.55
CA PRO A 22 1.12 -6.19 -14.95
C PRO A 22 0.37 -5.07 -14.23
N LEU A 23 1.07 -3.96 -13.96
CA LEU A 23 0.45 -2.74 -13.43
C LEU A 23 -0.50 -2.14 -14.47
N VAL A 24 -1.64 -1.63 -14.02
CA VAL A 24 -2.57 -0.91 -14.89
C VAL A 24 -2.33 0.59 -14.73
N TRP A 25 -1.78 1.22 -15.77
CA TRP A 25 -1.63 2.66 -15.86
C TRP A 25 -2.93 3.36 -16.27
N ASP A 26 -3.54 2.90 -17.37
CA ASP A 26 -4.78 3.43 -17.92
C ASP A 26 -5.69 2.28 -18.35
N ALA A 27 -6.91 2.23 -17.82
CA ALA A 27 -7.87 1.17 -18.12
C ALA A 27 -8.35 1.16 -19.58
N ASN A 28 -8.22 2.29 -20.29
CA ASN A 28 -8.72 2.47 -21.65
C ASN A 28 -7.69 2.10 -22.72
N LEU A 29 -6.44 1.83 -22.33
CA LEU A 29 -5.37 1.47 -23.26
C LEU A 29 -5.18 -0.05 -23.36
N PRO A 30 -4.63 -0.55 -24.49
CA PRO A 30 -4.20 -1.94 -24.61
C PRO A 30 -3.32 -2.35 -23.43
N ASN A 31 -3.55 -3.55 -22.90
CA ASN A 31 -2.88 -4.09 -21.71
C ASN A 31 -2.83 -3.11 -20.52
N GLY A 32 -3.87 -2.31 -20.32
CA GLY A 32 -3.91 -1.35 -19.22
C GLY A 32 -2.85 -0.25 -19.31
N GLY A 33 -2.31 0.02 -20.51
CA GLY A 33 -1.21 0.95 -20.73
C GLY A 33 0.17 0.42 -20.30
N PHE A 34 0.27 -0.86 -19.94
CA PHE A 34 1.55 -1.47 -19.54
C PHE A 34 2.48 -1.77 -20.73
N SER A 35 1.92 -2.14 -21.88
CA SER A 35 2.69 -2.54 -23.06
C SER A 35 1.84 -2.39 -24.33
N ASP A 36 2.48 -1.99 -25.42
CA ASP A 36 1.89 -1.93 -26.77
C ASP A 36 1.90 -3.29 -27.50
N ALA A 37 2.53 -4.32 -26.92
CA ALA A 37 2.53 -5.66 -27.50
C ALA A 37 1.12 -6.27 -27.53
N ASN A 38 0.88 -7.24 -28.41
CA ASN A 38 -0.43 -7.89 -28.50
C ASN A 38 -0.89 -8.58 -27.20
N LYS A 39 0.06 -9.05 -26.36
CA LYS A 39 -0.20 -9.72 -25.07
C LYS A 39 0.93 -9.48 -24.07
N THR A 40 0.59 -9.44 -22.79
CA THR A 40 1.54 -9.44 -21.67
C THR A 40 1.90 -10.85 -21.21
N TRP A 41 3.00 -10.97 -20.47
CA TRP A 41 3.51 -12.24 -19.92
C TRP A 41 2.57 -12.89 -18.88
N LEU A 42 1.76 -12.07 -18.20
CA LEU A 42 0.63 -12.49 -17.36
C LEU A 42 -0.62 -11.65 -17.67
N PRO A 43 -1.83 -12.23 -17.64
CA PRO A 43 -3.06 -11.50 -17.92
C PRO A 43 -3.37 -10.49 -16.81
N ILE A 44 -3.98 -9.38 -17.19
CA ILE A 44 -4.47 -8.38 -16.24
C ILE A 44 -5.85 -8.81 -15.72
N GLY A 45 -6.00 -8.87 -14.40
CA GLY A 45 -7.28 -9.15 -13.78
C GLY A 45 -8.29 -8.02 -14.00
N LYS A 46 -9.55 -8.35 -14.34
CA LYS A 46 -10.62 -7.35 -14.55
C LYS A 46 -10.80 -6.37 -13.38
N LYS A 47 -10.55 -6.82 -12.13
CA LYS A 47 -10.60 -5.96 -10.93
C LYS A 47 -9.49 -4.91 -10.90
N HIS A 48 -8.34 -5.16 -11.52
CA HIS A 48 -7.20 -4.23 -11.56
C HIS A 48 -7.46 -3.09 -12.55
N LEU A 49 -8.21 -3.33 -13.62
CA LEU A 49 -8.61 -2.27 -14.57
C LEU A 49 -9.39 -1.15 -13.87
N LYS A 50 -10.27 -1.49 -12.91
CA LYS A 50 -11.01 -0.51 -12.07
C LYS A 50 -10.11 0.25 -11.08
N LYS A 51 -8.83 -0.08 -11.01
CA LYS A 51 -7.83 0.51 -10.12
C LYS A 51 -6.66 1.13 -10.91
N ALA A 52 -6.87 1.48 -12.18
CA ALA A 52 -5.86 2.13 -13.02
C ALA A 52 -5.22 3.34 -12.34
N ALA A 53 -3.89 3.42 -12.41
CA ALA A 53 -3.09 4.39 -11.65
C ALA A 53 -3.46 5.83 -11.99
N LEU A 54 -3.55 6.19 -13.28
CA LEU A 54 -3.83 7.56 -13.71
C LEU A 54 -5.20 8.06 -13.23
N GLU A 55 -6.20 7.17 -13.18
CA GLU A 55 -7.52 7.50 -12.63
C GLU A 55 -7.48 7.69 -11.10
N LYS A 56 -6.63 6.95 -10.39
CA LYS A 56 -6.45 7.15 -8.94
C LYS A 56 -5.70 8.44 -8.62
N VAL A 57 -4.73 8.84 -9.44
CA VAL A 57 -4.02 10.12 -9.28
C VAL A 57 -4.98 11.31 -9.39
N LYS A 58 -5.97 11.26 -10.30
CA LYS A 58 -6.97 12.34 -10.47
C LYS A 58 -8.03 12.41 -9.36
N ASN A 59 -8.17 11.37 -8.54
CA ASN A 59 -9.21 11.29 -7.51
C ASN A 59 -8.62 11.58 -6.14
N ASP A 60 -8.95 12.74 -5.55
CA ASP A 60 -8.44 13.17 -4.24
C ASP A 60 -8.77 12.21 -3.10
N GLY A 61 -9.90 11.51 -3.17
CA GLY A 61 -10.32 10.50 -2.19
C GLY A 61 -9.65 9.14 -2.38
N SER A 62 -8.78 8.97 -3.38
CA SER A 62 -8.14 7.70 -3.69
C SER A 62 -7.10 7.30 -2.64
N THR A 63 -6.84 5.99 -2.52
CA THR A 63 -5.75 5.47 -1.70
C THR A 63 -4.39 6.07 -2.11
N TYR A 64 -4.18 6.33 -3.40
CA TYR A 64 -2.94 6.96 -3.89
C TYR A 64 -2.77 8.35 -3.27
N ASN A 65 -3.77 9.22 -3.38
CA ASN A 65 -3.65 10.60 -2.88
C ASN A 65 -3.63 10.66 -1.36
N LYS A 66 -4.43 9.84 -0.67
CA LYS A 66 -4.36 9.70 0.80
C LYS A 66 -2.95 9.29 1.25
N PHE A 67 -2.33 8.32 0.58
CA PHE A 67 -0.99 7.86 0.92
C PHE A 67 0.09 8.89 0.54
N ALA A 68 -0.03 9.56 -0.60
CA ALA A 68 0.88 10.62 -1.02
C ALA A 68 0.84 11.81 -0.04
N GLN A 69 -0.35 12.22 0.40
CA GLN A 69 -0.53 13.24 1.44
C GLN A 69 0.11 12.82 2.76
N PHE A 70 -0.15 11.58 3.21
CA PHE A 70 0.48 11.04 4.41
C PHE A 70 2.00 11.04 4.31
N LEU A 71 2.59 10.57 3.21
CA LEU A 71 4.04 10.58 3.02
C LEU A 71 4.63 12.01 2.98
N SER A 72 3.90 12.96 2.39
CA SER A 72 4.28 14.37 2.39
C SER A 72 4.29 14.96 3.80
N TRP A 73 3.26 14.67 4.60
CA TRP A 73 3.21 15.05 6.01
C TRP A 73 4.29 14.35 6.84
N ARG A 74 4.47 13.03 6.67
CA ARG A 74 5.47 12.21 7.37
C ARG A 74 6.88 12.74 7.18
N LYS A 75 7.22 13.19 5.96
CA LYS A 75 8.52 13.80 5.65
C LYS A 75 8.84 15.05 6.46
N LYS A 76 7.83 15.71 7.04
CA LYS A 76 7.98 16.92 7.86
C LYS A 76 8.06 16.62 9.37
N GLN A 77 7.95 15.37 9.78
CA GLN A 77 7.93 14.99 11.20
C GLN A 77 9.32 14.53 11.66
N PRO A 78 10.04 15.27 12.52
CA PRO A 78 11.33 14.83 13.07
C PRO A 78 11.28 13.44 13.70
N ALA A 79 10.22 13.13 14.46
CA ALA A 79 10.03 11.83 15.12
C ALA A 79 10.02 10.64 14.12
N PHE A 80 9.58 10.86 12.88
CA PHE A 80 9.59 9.83 11.84
C PHE A 80 10.86 9.81 10.98
N MET A 81 11.49 10.97 10.80
CA MET A 81 12.56 11.16 9.81
C MET A 81 13.97 11.08 10.39
N GLN A 82 14.13 11.44 11.65
CA GLN A 82 15.45 11.62 12.27
C GLN A 82 15.70 10.64 13.41
N ALA A 83 14.66 9.96 13.90
CA ALA A 83 14.76 9.03 15.00
C ALA A 83 14.56 7.57 14.59
N ASN A 84 15.27 6.69 15.29
CA ASN A 84 15.02 5.25 15.32
C ASN A 84 14.49 4.77 16.68
N GLU A 85 14.06 5.71 17.53
CA GLU A 85 13.50 5.40 18.84
C GLU A 85 11.97 5.32 18.80
N MET A 86 11.45 4.38 19.59
CA MET A 86 10.04 4.02 19.69
C MET A 86 9.78 3.43 21.08
N THR A 87 8.65 3.78 21.70
CA THR A 87 8.22 3.12 22.93
C THR A 87 7.85 1.65 22.66
N GLN A 88 7.76 0.86 23.73
CA GLN A 88 7.09 -0.44 23.63
C GLN A 88 5.66 -0.27 23.11
N LEU A 89 5.17 -1.27 22.38
CA LEU A 89 3.80 -1.29 21.90
C LEU A 89 2.83 -1.34 23.10
N SER A 90 1.74 -0.61 22.98
CA SER A 90 0.60 -0.64 23.89
C SER A 90 -0.70 -0.68 23.08
N GLY A 91 -1.85 -0.74 23.75
CA GLY A 91 -3.17 -0.90 23.11
C GLY A 91 -3.83 -2.23 23.46
N SER A 92 -4.78 -2.63 22.63
CA SER A 92 -5.57 -3.86 22.76
C SER A 92 -5.25 -4.85 21.62
N ASP A 93 -5.99 -5.94 21.52
CA ASP A 93 -5.97 -6.86 20.37
C ASP A 93 -6.46 -6.21 19.06
N ARG A 94 -7.13 -5.05 19.16
CA ARG A 94 -7.68 -4.28 18.03
C ARG A 94 -7.05 -2.88 17.91
N GLN A 95 -6.00 -2.59 18.67
CA GLN A 95 -5.34 -1.29 18.64
C GLN A 95 -3.83 -1.41 18.82
N ILE A 96 -3.07 -0.72 17.98
CA ILE A 96 -1.62 -0.59 18.14
C ILE A 96 -1.31 0.87 18.47
N ILE A 97 -0.69 1.10 19.63
CA ILE A 97 -0.26 2.42 20.09
C ILE A 97 1.23 2.39 20.40
N PHE A 98 1.99 3.35 19.87
CA PHE A 98 3.38 3.59 20.22
C PHE A 98 3.76 5.05 19.98
N ASP A 99 4.75 5.54 20.71
CA ASP A 99 5.29 6.88 20.50
C ASP A 99 6.60 6.78 19.70
N ARG A 100 6.76 7.65 18.70
CA ARG A 100 8.04 7.88 17.99
C ARG A 100 8.71 9.08 18.62
N ILE A 101 9.98 8.93 18.99
CA ILE A 101 10.67 9.93 19.83
C ILE A 101 11.93 10.42 19.11
N SER A 102 12.08 11.72 18.98
CA SER A 102 13.30 12.42 18.55
C SER A 102 13.57 13.58 19.51
N ASP A 103 14.78 14.16 19.44
CA ASP A 103 15.13 15.32 20.28
C ASP A 103 14.20 16.55 20.07
N GLN A 104 13.53 16.64 18.92
CA GLN A 104 12.68 17.79 18.55
C GLN A 104 11.18 17.49 18.59
N GLN A 105 10.77 16.23 18.68
CA GLN A 105 9.37 15.84 18.55
C GLN A 105 9.13 14.45 19.15
N THR A 106 8.04 14.32 19.90
CA THR A 106 7.43 13.03 20.23
C THR A 106 6.05 12.94 19.57
N LEU A 107 5.83 11.90 18.76
CA LEU A 107 4.54 11.64 18.11
C LEU A 107 3.94 10.34 18.60
N ARG A 108 2.77 10.42 19.24
CA ARG A 108 1.92 9.26 19.51
C ARG A 108 1.25 8.79 18.24
N CYS A 109 1.53 7.55 17.86
CA CYS A 109 0.92 6.86 16.74
C CYS A 109 -0.13 5.88 17.27
N CYS A 110 -1.38 6.02 16.83
CA CYS A 110 -2.45 5.11 17.19
C CYS A 110 -3.09 4.55 15.91
N PHE A 111 -3.24 3.23 15.85
CA PHE A 111 -3.91 2.50 14.78
C PHE A 111 -5.05 1.68 15.36
N ASP A 112 -6.29 1.99 14.97
CA ASP A 112 -7.51 1.31 15.41
C ASP A 112 -8.04 0.45 14.27
N PHE A 113 -8.16 -0.85 14.52
CA PHE A 113 -8.60 -1.83 13.52
C PHE A 113 -10.11 -2.04 13.49
N ASP A 114 -10.87 -1.53 14.46
CA ASP A 114 -12.34 -1.53 14.46
C ASP A 114 -12.88 -0.29 13.77
N GLY A 115 -12.36 0.88 14.12
CA GLY A 115 -12.65 2.14 13.44
C GLY A 115 -11.98 2.29 12.07
N LEU A 116 -10.96 1.46 11.78
CA LEU A 116 -10.09 1.57 10.60
C LEU A 116 -9.47 2.96 10.47
N THR A 117 -9.06 3.55 11.59
CA THR A 117 -8.48 4.89 11.68
C THR A 117 -7.03 4.84 12.11
N ALA A 118 -6.31 5.92 11.79
CA ALA A 118 -4.99 6.18 12.33
C ALA A 118 -4.92 7.64 12.79
N SER A 119 -4.33 7.88 13.96
CA SER A 119 -4.05 9.22 14.47
C SER A 119 -2.57 9.38 14.82
N PHE A 120 -2.11 10.62 14.70
CA PHE A 120 -0.73 11.03 14.98
C PHE A 120 -0.78 12.35 15.74
N GLU A 121 -0.43 12.32 17.03
CA GLU A 121 -0.56 13.46 17.95
C GLU A 121 0.78 13.78 18.57
N GLU A 122 1.15 15.06 18.59
CA GLU A 122 2.36 15.53 19.26
C GLU A 122 2.10 15.66 20.76
N ILE A 123 2.97 15.06 21.57
CA ILE A 123 2.83 14.94 23.04
C ILE A 123 4.08 15.40 23.78
#